data_AF-A0A0Q5NFI5-F1
#
_entry.id   AF-A0A0Q5NFI5-F1
#
_cell.length_a   1.000
_cell.length_b   1.000
_cell.length_c   1.000
_cell.angle_alpha   90.00
_cell.angle_beta   90.00
_cell.angle_gamma   90.00
#
_symmetry.space_group_name_H-M   'P 1'
#
loop_
_entity.id
_entity.type
_entity.pdbx_description
1 polymer ?
#
loop_
_entity_poly.entity_id
_entity_poly.type
_entity_poly.pdbx_seq_one_letter_code
_entity_poly.pdbx_strand_id
1 'polypeptide(L)'
;MESISLNNNFKLSFEKLPHTIRLIVSKNNNDWVCRKEKLINLLAFAEVNKDGLFKGRLQLLKSDDRIDVQVKSELIGSVSNEAFRKVLSELKRSKPLIR
;
A
#
# COMPACT_ATOMS: atom_id res chain seq x y z
N MET A 1 -6.06 -0.01 -11.75
CA MET A 1 -5.72 0.60 -10.45
C MET A 1 -6.40 -0.25 -9.42
N GLU A 2 -5.64 -0.84 -8.51
CA GLU A 2 -6.19 -1.73 -7.48
C GLU A 2 -6.32 -0.99 -6.16
N SER A 3 -7.20 -1.43 -5.26
CA SER A 3 -7.39 -0.73 -3.99
C SER A 3 -8.02 -1.58 -2.89
N ILE A 4 -7.68 -1.24 -1.66
CA ILE A 4 -8.18 -1.86 -0.44
C ILE A 4 -8.85 -0.76 0.40
N SER A 5 -10.08 -1.00 0.86
CA SER A 5 -10.75 -0.11 1.81
C SER A 5 -10.08 -0.21 3.17
N LEU A 6 -9.90 0.95 3.82
CA LEU A 6 -9.44 1.07 5.20
C LEU A 6 -10.62 1.52 6.09
N ASN A 7 -10.38 1.59 7.40
CA ASN A 7 -11.35 2.13 8.35
C ASN A 7 -11.63 3.63 8.07
N ASN A 8 -12.72 4.17 8.62
CA ASN A 8 -13.02 5.61 8.63
C ASN A 8 -12.99 6.31 7.25
N ASN A 9 -13.51 5.64 6.21
CA ASN A 9 -13.58 6.13 4.83
C ASN A 9 -12.21 6.43 4.19
N PHE A 10 -11.14 5.82 4.71
CA PHE A 10 -9.85 5.81 4.06
C PHE A 10 -9.77 4.67 3.05
N LYS A 11 -8.89 4.84 2.06
CA LYS A 11 -8.64 3.84 1.02
C LYS A 11 -7.15 3.82 0.68
N LEU A 12 -6.57 2.64 0.60
CA LEU A 12 -5.21 2.43 0.09
C LEU A 12 -5.29 1.95 -1.35
N SER A 13 -4.86 2.77 -2.29
CA SER A 13 -4.86 2.47 -3.73
C SER A 13 -3.45 2.24 -4.25
N PHE A 14 -3.34 1.41 -5.28
CA PHE A 14 -2.10 1.00 -5.90
C PHE A 14 -2.18 1.24 -7.41
N GLU A 15 -1.27 2.08 -7.88
CA GLU A 15 -1.15 2.46 -9.29
C GLU A 15 0.16 1.89 -9.84
N LYS A 16 0.07 0.99 -10.84
CA LYS A 16 1.27 0.47 -11.53
C LYS A 16 1.81 1.53 -12.48
N LEU A 17 3.03 1.98 -12.22
CA LEU A 17 3.83 2.82 -13.12
C LEU A 17 4.88 1.94 -13.83
N PRO A 18 5.58 2.45 -14.86
CA PRO A 18 6.54 1.65 -15.63
C PRO A 18 7.60 0.92 -14.79
N HIS A 19 8.08 1.53 -13.70
CA HIS A 19 9.17 0.97 -12.88
C HIS A 19 8.82 0.79 -11.39
N THR A 20 7.69 1.34 -10.95
CA THR A 20 7.32 1.40 -9.53
C THR A 20 5.81 1.24 -9.37
N ILE A 21 5.38 0.86 -8.17
CA ILE A 21 3.99 1.00 -7.74
C ILE A 21 3.88 2.31 -6.96
N ARG A 22 2.86 3.12 -7.27
CA ARG A 22 2.49 4.27 -6.45
C ARG A 22 1.35 3.86 -5.52
N LEU A 23 1.63 3.90 -4.22
CA LEU A 23 0.65 3.74 -3.16
C LEU A 23 0.05 5.10 -2.85
N ILE A 24 -1.27 5.16 -2.73
CA ILE A 24 -2.04 6.38 -2.49
C ILE A 24 -3.01 6.11 -1.35
N VAL A 25 -2.93 6.91 -0.29
CA VAL A 25 -4.00 6.97 0.70
C VAL A 25 -4.94 8.09 0.29
N SER A 26 -6.23 7.79 0.16
CA SER A 26 -7.27 8.78 -0.06
C SER A 26 -8.32 8.73 1.06
N LYS A 27 -8.97 9.88 1.31
CA LYS A 27 -10.11 10.03 2.22
C LYS A 27 -11.25 10.68 1.47
N ASN A 28 -12.43 10.08 1.47
CA ASN A 28 -13.59 10.60 0.72
C ASN A 28 -13.24 10.90 -0.76
N ASN A 29 -12.51 10.00 -1.41
CA ASN A 29 -12.01 10.12 -2.81
C ASN A 29 -11.00 11.26 -3.07
N ASN A 30 -10.53 11.97 -2.04
CA ASN A 30 -9.46 12.94 -2.17
C ASN A 30 -8.12 12.32 -1.78
N ASP A 31 -7.14 12.41 -2.68
CA ASP A 31 -5.76 11.97 -2.42
C ASP A 31 -5.17 12.74 -1.23
N TRP A 32 -4.69 12.00 -0.23
CA TRP A 32 -4.16 12.55 1.01
C TRP A 32 -2.64 12.48 1.05
N VAL A 33 -2.07 11.30 0.81
CA VAL A 33 -0.62 11.09 0.70
C VAL A 33 -0.32 10.02 -0.35
N CYS A 34 0.84 10.10 -1.00
CA CYS A 34 1.29 9.04 -1.89
C CYS A 34 2.79 8.75 -1.74
N ARG A 35 3.18 7.51 -2.05
CA ARG A 35 4.58 7.06 -2.13
C ARG A 35 4.77 6.10 -3.29
N LYS A 36 5.94 6.18 -3.92
CA LYS A 36 6.37 5.23 -4.96
C LYS A 36 7.33 4.22 -4.34
N GLU A 37 7.20 2.97 -4.73
CA GLU A 37 8.08 1.88 -4.31
C GLU A 37 8.22 0.83 -5.42
N LYS A 38 9.34 0.12 -5.47
CA LYS A 38 9.52 -1.02 -6.38
C LYS A 38 8.62 -2.18 -5.93
N LEU A 39 8.01 -2.86 -6.89
CA LEU A 39 7.16 -4.03 -6.62
C LEU A 39 7.92 -5.11 -5.82
N ILE A 40 9.20 -5.32 -6.11
CA ILE A 40 10.03 -6.31 -5.40
C ILE A 40 10.16 -6.00 -3.90
N ASN A 41 10.26 -4.72 -3.52
CA ASN A 41 10.36 -4.30 -2.13
C ASN A 41 9.03 -4.48 -1.38
N LEU A 42 7.91 -4.20 -2.07
CA LEU A 42 6.57 -4.44 -1.52
C LEU A 42 6.29 -5.93 -1.30
N LEU A 43 6.74 -6.78 -2.23
CA LEU A 43 6.65 -8.23 -2.09
C LEU A 43 7.52 -8.71 -0.93
N ALA A 44 8.78 -8.27 -0.84
CA ALA A 44 9.67 -8.62 0.27
C ALA A 44 9.07 -8.22 1.64
N PHE A 45 8.50 -7.02 1.74
CA PHE A 45 7.79 -6.56 2.94
C PHE A 45 6.60 -7.45 3.32
N ALA A 46 5.89 -8.02 2.34
CA ALA A 46 4.73 -8.89 2.60
C ALA A 46 5.13 -10.29 3.11
N GLU A 47 6.38 -10.72 2.92
CA GLU A 47 6.87 -12.04 3.34
C GLU A 47 7.54 -12.02 4.74
N VAL A 48 7.99 -10.87 5.24
CA VAL A 48 8.62 -10.75 6.57
C VAL A 48 7.58 -10.67 7.69
N ASN A 49 7.80 -11.33 8.83
CA ASN A 49 6.78 -11.37 9.89
C ASN A 49 6.54 -10.01 10.57
N LYS A 50 7.60 -9.25 10.84
CA LYS A 50 7.53 -7.93 11.49
C LYS A 50 8.52 -7.00 10.83
N ASP A 51 8.02 -5.91 10.27
CA ASP A 51 8.86 -4.91 9.59
C ASP A 51 8.09 -3.59 9.42
N GLY A 52 8.83 -2.52 9.12
CA GLY A 52 8.28 -1.23 8.73
C GLY A 52 8.73 -0.82 7.34
N LEU A 53 7.79 -0.47 6.47
CA LEU A 53 8.07 0.09 5.16
C LEU A 53 7.80 1.60 5.14
N PHE A 54 8.72 2.32 4.49
CA PHE A 54 8.79 3.78 4.38
C PHE A 54 9.15 4.50 5.69
N LYS A 55 9.76 5.68 5.51
CA LYS A 55 9.93 6.68 6.57
C LYS A 55 9.13 7.94 6.22
N GLY A 56 8.65 8.66 7.23
CA GLY A 56 7.98 9.95 7.07
C GLY A 56 6.45 9.87 7.03
N ARG A 57 5.83 10.59 6.08
CA ARG A 57 4.37 10.87 6.13
C ARG A 57 3.47 9.65 5.95
N LEU A 58 3.82 8.69 5.10
CA LEU A 58 3.11 7.42 4.94
C LEU A 58 4.04 6.32 5.41
N GLN A 59 3.56 5.45 6.31
CA GLN A 59 4.30 4.30 6.81
C GLN A 59 3.39 3.07 6.78
N LEU A 60 3.96 1.91 6.46
CA LEU A 60 3.29 0.63 6.58
C LEU A 60 4.01 -0.18 7.64
N LEU A 61 3.30 -0.70 8.63
CA LEU A 61 3.87 -1.51 9.70
C LEU A 61 3.24 -2.89 9.66
N LYS A 62 4.03 -3.94 9.47
CA LYS A 62 3.53 -5.31 9.46
C LYS A 62 3.70 -5.94 10.83
N SER A 63 2.65 -6.60 11.29
CA SER A 63 2.67 -7.51 12.43
C SER A 63 1.91 -8.78 12.03
N ASP A 64 2.66 -9.84 11.78
CA ASP A 64 2.14 -11.15 11.38
C ASP A 64 1.27 -11.01 10.12
N ASP A 65 -0.03 -11.30 10.21
CA ASP A 65 -0.97 -11.24 9.08
C ASP A 65 -1.67 -9.88 8.90
N ARG A 66 -1.26 -8.86 9.65
CA ARG A 66 -1.83 -7.51 9.57
C ARG A 66 -0.79 -6.48 9.11
N ILE A 67 -1.22 -5.56 8.25
CA ILE A 67 -0.45 -4.40 7.85
C ILE A 67 -1.20 -3.14 8.29
N ASP A 68 -0.63 -2.43 9.23
CA ASP A 68 -1.10 -1.15 9.74
C ASP A 68 -0.62 -0.02 8.81
N VAL A 69 -1.56 0.84 8.40
CA VAL A 69 -1.30 2.00 7.54
C VAL A 69 -1.31 3.25 8.41
N GLN A 70 -0.18 3.95 8.47
CA GLN A 70 -0.05 5.18 9.22
C GLN A 70 0.17 6.39 8.33
N VAL A 71 -0.49 7.49 8.66
CA VAL A 71 -0.25 8.80 8.06
C VAL A 71 0.10 9.81 9.14
N LYS A 72 1.25 10.47 9.02
CA LYS A 72 1.80 11.38 10.05
C LYS A 72 1.86 10.71 11.45
N SER A 73 2.25 9.45 11.48
CA SER A 73 2.32 8.60 12.69
C SER A 73 0.96 8.28 13.35
N GLU A 74 -0.15 8.64 12.72
CA GLU A 74 -1.50 8.23 13.14
C GLU A 74 -1.94 6.98 12.39
N LEU A 75 -2.42 5.97 13.10
CA LEU A 75 -3.02 4.78 12.52
C LEU A 75 -4.36 5.15 11.85
N ILE A 76 -4.42 5.08 10.53
CA ILE A 76 -5.64 5.41 9.77
C ILE A 76 -6.44 4.16 9.38
N GLY A 77 -5.83 2.98 9.46
CA GLY A 77 -6.48 1.71 9.21
C GLY A 77 -5.49 0.57 9.06
N SER A 78 -6.02 -0.63 8.88
CA SER A 78 -5.23 -1.85 8.73
C SER A 78 -5.81 -2.69 7.60
N VAL A 79 -4.95 -3.48 6.95
CA VAL A 79 -5.34 -4.46 5.92
C VAL A 79 -4.77 -5.82 6.29
N SER A 80 -5.39 -6.90 5.81
CA SER A 80 -4.76 -8.22 5.90
C SER A 80 -3.58 -8.31 4.94
N ASN A 81 -2.55 -9.04 5.35
CA ASN A 81 -1.39 -9.34 4.50
C ASN A 81 -1.83 -10.11 3.25
N GLU A 82 -2.85 -10.97 3.36
CA GLU A 82 -3.45 -11.68 2.24
C GLU A 82 -4.02 -10.71 1.18
N ALA A 83 -4.84 -9.74 1.60
CA ALA A 83 -5.42 -8.75 0.68
C ALA A 83 -4.32 -7.91 0.01
N PHE A 84 -3.29 -7.54 0.76
CA PHE A 84 -2.13 -6.82 0.23
C PHE A 84 -1.38 -7.64 -0.83
N ARG A 85 -1.05 -8.91 -0.53
CA ARG A 85 -0.37 -9.83 -1.47
C ARG A 85 -1.20 -10.10 -2.72
N LYS A 86 -2.52 -10.21 -2.58
CA LYS A 86 -3.43 -10.38 -3.71
C LYS A 86 -3.32 -9.20 -4.68
N VAL A 87 -3.40 -7.98 -4.16
CA VAL A 87 -3.23 -6.76 -4.97
C VAL A 87 -1.86 -6.72 -5.66
N LEU A 88 -0.78 -7.01 -4.93
CA LEU A 88 0.57 -7.02 -5.54
C LEU A 88 0.69 -8.06 -6.67
N SER A 89 0.03 -9.22 -6.52
CA SER A 89 0.01 -10.29 -7.52
C SER A 89 -0.75 -9.88 -8.78
N GLU A 90 -1.86 -9.16 -8.63
CA GLU A 90 -2.62 -8.57 -9.74
C GLU A 90 -1.79 -7.51 -10.47
N LEU A 91 -1.11 -6.62 -9.73
CA LEU A 91 -0.21 -5.62 -10.30
C LEU A 91 0.99 -6.24 -11.01
N LYS A 92 1.50 -7.38 -10.55
CA LYS A 92 2.59 -8.10 -11.25
C LYS A 92 2.18 -8.46 -12.68
N ARG A 93 0.92 -8.87 -12.88
CA ARG A 93 0.35 -9.29 -14.17
C ARG A 93 -0.18 -8.15 -15.04
N SER A 94 -0.52 -7.00 -14.45
CA SER A 94 -1.14 -5.89 -15.19
C SER A 94 -0.15 -5.11 -16.07
N LYS A 95 -0.63 -4.39 -17.10
CA LYS A 95 0.20 -3.44 -17.85
C LYS A 95 0.38 -2.15 -17.04
N PRO A 96 1.55 -1.49 -17.10
CA PRO A 96 1.74 -0.19 -16.45
C PRO A 96 0.83 0.87 -17.09
N LEU A 97 0.41 1.84 -16.28
CA LEU A 97 -0.27 3.03 -16.77
C LEU A 97 0.77 3.95 -17.43
N ILE A 98 0.59 4.19 -18.72
CA ILE A 98 1.31 5.19 -19.50
C ILE A 98 0.40 6.41 -19.51
N ARG A 99 0.83 7.50 -18.87
CA ARG A 99 0.13 8.79 -18.90
C ARG A 99 0.74 9.67 -19.99
#